data_AF-A0A510N6E5-F1
#
_entry.id   AF-A0A510N6E5-F1
#
_cell.length_a   1.000
_cell.length_b   1.000
_cell.length_c   1.000
_cell.angle_alpha   90.00
_cell.angle_beta   90.00
_cell.angle_gamma   90.00
#
_symmetry.space_group_name_H-M   'P 1'
#
loop_
_entity.id
_entity.type
_entity.pdbx_description
1 polymer ?
#
loop_
_entity_poly.entity_id
_entity_poly.type
_entity_poly.pdbx_seq_one_letter_code
_entity_poly.pdbx_strand_id
1 'polypeptide(L)'
;MRVENSFLPAAGVGERTERRLWQHGVTHWTDFDGDGPGIGDATAENIYSFIDAAERALDAGNTSFFADALPSGELWRLYENVADDVAFFDIETTGLDQHSSVVTTVSVHRGGDTTTLVRGSDLTAERLQALLDAPMVASFNGKRFDAPFLEHHFDLSLDSPHLDLMYPCRRLDLTGGLKQVERDLGVDRAEVDDVDGREAVRLWRRYAEDNDEAALDRLVTYNQYDTQNLQAILDAVAERLHRDVFEPHV
;
A
#
# COMPACT_ATOMS: atom_id res chain seq x y z
N MET A 1 -0.55 6.58 -13.65
CA MET A 1 -0.72 5.43 -14.58
C MET A 1 -1.51 4.33 -13.90
N ARG A 2 -2.20 3.50 -14.68
CA ARG A 2 -2.95 2.33 -14.21
C ARG A 2 -2.34 1.02 -14.73
N VAL A 3 -2.84 -0.13 -14.29
CA VAL A 3 -2.34 -1.44 -14.80
C VAL A 3 -2.51 -1.60 -16.31
N GLU A 4 -3.52 -0.94 -16.89
CA GLU A 4 -3.83 -0.95 -18.32
C GLU A 4 -2.73 -0.30 -19.16
N ASN A 5 -1.86 0.49 -18.53
CA ASN A 5 -0.67 1.04 -19.18
C ASN A 5 0.51 0.05 -19.19
N SER A 6 0.40 -1.10 -18.53
CA SER A 6 1.52 -2.01 -18.25
C SER A 6 1.41 -3.29 -19.07
N PHE A 7 2.48 -3.66 -19.76
CA PHE A 7 2.63 -4.92 -20.49
C PHE A 7 3.62 -5.87 -19.81
N LEU A 8 4.36 -5.37 -18.80
CA LEU A 8 5.34 -6.13 -18.00
C LEU A 8 4.88 -7.53 -17.54
N PRO A 9 3.62 -7.75 -17.12
CA PRO A 9 3.22 -9.09 -16.66
C PRO A 9 3.13 -10.14 -17.79
N ALA A 10 3.06 -9.71 -19.05
CA ALA A 10 3.03 -10.63 -20.18
C ALA A 10 4.37 -11.38 -20.33
N ALA A 11 4.31 -12.71 -20.45
CA ALA A 11 5.50 -13.53 -20.57
C ALA A 11 6.37 -13.13 -21.77
N GLY A 12 7.65 -12.87 -21.52
CA GLY A 12 8.60 -12.41 -22.54
C GLY A 12 8.66 -10.89 -22.72
N VAL A 13 7.83 -10.13 -21.99
CA VAL A 13 7.92 -8.67 -21.91
C VAL A 13 8.75 -8.27 -20.70
N GLY A 14 9.81 -7.49 -20.91
CA GLY A 14 10.55 -6.82 -19.85
C GLY A 14 10.45 -5.31 -20.00
N GLU A 15 10.99 -4.54 -19.04
CA GLU A 15 10.91 -3.07 -19.02
C GLU A 15 11.35 -2.43 -20.35
N ARG A 16 12.39 -2.98 -20.98
CA ARG A 16 12.89 -2.46 -22.26
C ARG A 16 11.87 -2.64 -23.39
N THR A 17 11.16 -3.75 -23.39
CA THR A 17 10.13 -4.06 -24.38
C THR A 17 8.90 -3.19 -24.14
N GLU A 18 8.43 -3.10 -22.89
CA GLU A 18 7.33 -2.22 -22.49
C GLU A 18 7.59 -0.76 -22.89
N ARG A 19 8.76 -0.22 -22.54
CA ARG A 19 9.14 1.16 -22.91
C ARG A 19 9.17 1.39 -24.42
N ARG A 20 9.55 0.38 -25.21
CA ARG A 20 9.53 0.49 -26.68
C ARG A 20 8.11 0.52 -27.24
N LEU A 21 7.19 -0.26 -26.65
CA LEU A 21 5.78 -0.21 -27.00
C LEU A 21 5.23 1.20 -26.76
N TRP A 22 5.45 1.75 -25.57
CA TRP A 22 5.04 3.12 -25.23
C TRP A 22 5.59 4.16 -26.21
N GLN A 23 6.88 4.10 -26.54
CA GLN A 23 7.53 5.02 -27.48
C GLN A 23 6.97 4.95 -28.91
N HIS A 24 6.20 3.92 -29.24
CA HIS A 24 5.55 3.74 -30.54
C HIS A 24 4.04 3.94 -30.45
N GLY A 25 3.54 4.55 -29.37
CA GLY A 25 2.14 4.90 -29.19
C GLY A 25 1.28 3.77 -28.63
N VAL A 26 1.85 2.61 -28.31
CA VAL A 26 1.13 1.51 -27.65
C VAL A 26 1.22 1.73 -26.14
N THR A 27 0.37 2.60 -25.61
CA THR A 27 0.45 3.13 -24.23
C THR A 27 -0.59 2.57 -23.29
N HIS A 28 -1.60 1.94 -23.86
CA HIS A 28 -2.70 1.30 -23.19
C HIS A 28 -2.97 -0.06 -23.85
N TRP A 29 -3.54 -1.03 -23.14
CA TRP A 29 -3.88 -2.34 -23.70
C TRP A 29 -4.68 -2.27 -25.01
N THR A 30 -5.59 -1.30 -25.12
CA THR A 30 -6.41 -1.05 -26.33
C THR A 30 -5.61 -0.59 -27.55
N ASP A 31 -4.40 -0.11 -27.35
CA ASP A 31 -3.53 0.37 -28.42
C ASP A 31 -2.75 -0.78 -29.06
N PHE A 32 -2.72 -1.96 -28.43
CA PHE A 32 -1.95 -3.10 -28.92
C PHE A 32 -2.71 -3.85 -30.02
N ASP A 33 -2.17 -3.83 -31.23
CA ASP A 33 -2.75 -4.46 -32.42
C ASP A 33 -2.04 -5.76 -32.85
N GLY A 34 -1.14 -6.27 -31.99
CA GLY A 34 -0.41 -7.51 -32.23
C GLY A 34 0.95 -7.31 -32.90
N ASP A 35 1.32 -6.08 -33.23
CA ASP A 35 2.64 -5.72 -33.73
C ASP A 35 3.33 -4.72 -32.79
N GLY A 36 4.65 -4.64 -32.89
CA GLY A 36 5.44 -3.68 -32.13
C GLY A 36 6.94 -3.90 -32.27
N PRO A 37 7.77 -2.88 -31.97
CA PRO A 37 9.22 -2.97 -32.14
C PRO A 37 9.85 -4.07 -31.28
N GLY A 38 10.32 -5.13 -31.95
CA GLY A 38 10.95 -6.27 -31.28
C GLY A 38 9.96 -7.24 -30.64
N ILE A 39 8.68 -7.14 -30.98
CA ILE A 39 7.65 -8.15 -30.68
C ILE A 39 7.63 -9.14 -31.84
N GLY A 40 7.71 -10.44 -31.53
CA GLY A 40 7.41 -11.51 -32.49
C GLY A 40 6.12 -12.22 -32.11
N ASP A 41 5.63 -13.09 -33.00
CA ASP A 41 4.32 -13.77 -32.88
C ASP A 41 4.04 -14.35 -31.49
N ALA A 42 5.00 -15.10 -30.92
CA ALA A 42 4.84 -15.71 -29.60
C ALA A 42 4.71 -14.68 -28.46
N THR A 43 5.42 -13.54 -28.54
CA THR A 43 5.29 -12.46 -27.55
C THR A 43 3.97 -11.72 -27.73
N ALA A 44 3.51 -11.52 -28.97
CA ALA A 44 2.22 -10.92 -29.24
C ALA A 44 1.07 -11.78 -28.67
N GLU A 45 1.12 -13.09 -28.88
CA GLU A 45 0.16 -14.04 -28.29
C GLU A 45 0.15 -13.98 -26.76
N ASN A 46 1.33 -13.90 -26.13
CA ASN A 46 1.43 -13.74 -24.67
C ASN A 46 0.84 -12.42 -24.18
N ILE A 47 1.07 -11.31 -24.90
CA ILE A 47 0.49 -10.01 -24.56
C ILE A 47 -1.04 -10.07 -24.65
N TYR A 48 -1.60 -10.59 -25.74
CA TYR A 48 -3.05 -10.74 -25.89
C TYR A 48 -3.66 -11.62 -24.80
N SER A 49 -3.04 -12.76 -24.51
CA SER A 49 -3.48 -13.67 -23.46
C SER A 49 -3.47 -12.99 -22.08
N PHE A 50 -2.42 -12.21 -21.80
CA PHE A 50 -2.36 -11.41 -20.58
C PHE A 50 -3.45 -10.35 -20.52
N ILE A 51 -3.62 -9.53 -21.57
CA ILE A 51 -4.64 -8.47 -21.61
C ILE A 51 -6.03 -9.07 -21.37
N ASP A 52 -6.38 -10.14 -22.09
CA ASP A 52 -7.68 -10.81 -21.97
C ASP A 52 -7.92 -11.42 -20.57
N ALA A 53 -6.87 -11.89 -19.89
CA ALA A 53 -6.96 -12.33 -18.50
C ALA A 53 -7.09 -11.15 -17.53
N ALA A 54 -6.33 -10.07 -17.76
CA ALA A 54 -6.25 -8.90 -16.91
C ALA A 54 -7.53 -8.05 -16.98
N GLU A 55 -8.14 -7.89 -18.15
CA GLU A 55 -9.44 -7.22 -18.31
C GLU A 55 -10.52 -7.95 -17.51
N ARG A 56 -10.60 -9.28 -17.63
CA ARG A 56 -11.55 -10.07 -16.81
C ARG A 56 -11.27 -9.96 -15.32
N ALA A 57 -10.00 -9.87 -14.92
CA ALA A 57 -9.63 -9.69 -13.52
C ALA A 57 -10.06 -8.31 -13.00
N LEU A 58 -9.86 -7.23 -13.76
CA LEU A 58 -10.33 -5.89 -13.40
C LEU A 58 -11.86 -5.84 -13.31
N ASP A 59 -12.57 -6.37 -14.33
CA ASP A 59 -14.04 -6.39 -14.35
C ASP A 59 -14.62 -7.16 -13.15
N ALA A 60 -13.91 -8.19 -12.69
CA ALA A 60 -14.29 -8.99 -11.52
C ALA A 60 -13.79 -8.41 -10.18
N GLY A 61 -13.02 -7.32 -10.18
CA GLY A 61 -12.36 -6.79 -8.98
C GLY A 61 -11.31 -7.72 -8.37
N ASN A 62 -10.78 -8.68 -9.14
CA ASN A 62 -9.78 -9.64 -8.69
C ASN A 62 -8.39 -9.01 -8.70
N THR A 63 -8.06 -8.27 -7.66
CA THR A 63 -6.76 -7.60 -7.52
C THR A 63 -5.61 -8.55 -7.21
N SER A 64 -5.86 -9.72 -6.60
CA SER A 64 -4.85 -10.74 -6.35
C SER A 64 -4.17 -11.23 -7.64
N PHE A 65 -4.91 -11.28 -8.76
CA PHE A 65 -4.33 -11.54 -10.08
C PHE A 65 -3.14 -10.62 -10.39
N PHE A 66 -3.26 -9.32 -10.08
CA PHE A 66 -2.20 -8.34 -10.35
C PHE A 66 -1.04 -8.46 -9.36
N ALA A 67 -1.32 -8.81 -8.10
CA ALA A 67 -0.25 -9.07 -7.13
C ALA A 67 0.62 -10.26 -7.53
N ASP A 68 0.03 -11.29 -8.13
CA ASP A 68 0.75 -12.46 -8.62
C ASP A 68 1.47 -12.20 -9.96
N ALA A 69 0.87 -11.40 -10.83
CA ALA A 69 1.36 -11.18 -12.19
C ALA A 69 2.42 -10.06 -12.28
N LEU A 70 2.30 -9.01 -11.46
CA LEU A 70 3.23 -7.87 -11.51
C LEU A 70 4.61 -8.25 -10.93
N PRO A 71 5.71 -7.79 -11.55
CA PRO A 71 7.03 -7.91 -10.95
C PRO A 71 7.12 -7.25 -9.57
N SER A 72 8.04 -7.75 -8.74
CA SER A 72 8.31 -7.15 -7.43
C SER A 72 8.62 -5.66 -7.55
N GLY A 73 7.93 -4.85 -6.74
CA GLY A 73 8.08 -3.40 -6.75
C GLY A 73 7.24 -2.67 -7.81
N GLU A 74 6.43 -3.38 -8.60
CA GLU A 74 5.52 -2.77 -9.60
C GLU A 74 4.04 -2.78 -9.18
N LEU A 75 3.71 -3.30 -7.99
CA LEU A 75 2.33 -3.34 -7.46
C LEU A 75 1.69 -1.95 -7.34
N TRP A 76 2.49 -0.89 -7.19
CA TRP A 76 2.01 0.50 -7.17
C TRP A 76 1.22 0.87 -8.44
N ARG A 77 1.44 0.19 -9.57
CA ARG A 77 0.69 0.41 -10.83
C ARG A 77 -0.79 0.06 -10.72
N LEU A 78 -1.17 -0.76 -9.74
CA LEU A 78 -2.57 -1.09 -9.43
C LEU A 78 -3.28 0.01 -8.64
N TYR A 79 -2.54 0.89 -7.97
CA TYR A 79 -3.12 1.86 -7.04
C TYR A 79 -4.25 2.70 -7.67
N GLU A 80 -3.98 3.32 -8.82
CA GLU A 80 -4.93 4.20 -9.52
C GLU A 80 -6.19 3.49 -10.05
N ASN A 81 -6.20 2.15 -10.09
CA ASN A 81 -7.39 1.36 -10.42
C ASN A 81 -8.33 1.20 -9.22
N VAL A 82 -7.82 1.29 -8.00
CA VAL A 82 -8.54 0.99 -6.76
C VAL A 82 -8.40 2.09 -5.71
N ALA A 83 -7.93 3.29 -6.09
CA ALA A 83 -7.57 4.38 -5.18
C ALA A 83 -8.71 4.78 -4.24
N ASP A 84 -9.96 4.71 -4.72
CA ASP A 84 -11.16 5.04 -3.94
C ASP A 84 -11.44 4.04 -2.80
N ASP A 85 -10.82 2.85 -2.81
CA ASP A 85 -11.13 1.75 -1.91
C ASP A 85 -9.89 1.06 -1.31
N VAL A 86 -8.76 1.74 -1.22
CA VAL A 86 -7.56 1.23 -0.52
C VAL A 86 -7.75 1.33 0.99
N ALA A 87 -7.46 0.25 1.71
CA ALA A 87 -7.36 0.26 3.17
C ALA A 87 -5.91 0.55 3.60
N PHE A 88 -5.66 1.79 4.02
CA PHE A 88 -4.40 2.18 4.65
C PHE A 88 -4.44 1.79 6.12
N PHE A 89 -3.38 1.19 6.65
CA PHE A 89 -3.34 0.82 8.06
C PHE A 89 -1.97 1.01 8.70
N ASP A 90 -1.99 1.25 10.01
CA ASP A 90 -0.81 1.39 10.87
C ASP A 90 -1.15 0.87 12.28
N ILE A 91 -0.17 0.29 12.97
CA ILE A 91 -0.35 -0.29 14.31
C ILE A 91 0.54 0.37 15.36
N GLU A 92 0.02 0.42 16.59
CA GLU A 92 0.84 0.68 17.77
C GLU A 92 1.06 -0.60 18.55
N THR A 93 2.22 -0.69 19.20
CA THR A 93 2.62 -1.89 19.94
C THR A 93 3.30 -1.52 21.25
N THR A 94 3.37 -2.45 22.19
CA THR A 94 4.13 -2.25 23.44
C THR A 94 5.65 -2.41 23.28
N GLY A 95 6.12 -2.75 22.07
CA GLY A 95 7.51 -3.08 21.77
C GLY A 95 7.67 -3.71 20.39
N LEU A 96 8.91 -4.01 19.99
CA LEU A 96 9.26 -4.29 18.59
C LEU A 96 9.25 -5.78 18.20
N ASP A 97 8.89 -6.68 19.12
CA ASP A 97 8.94 -8.13 18.91
C ASP A 97 7.55 -8.73 19.15
N GLN A 98 6.95 -9.32 18.09
CA GLN A 98 5.60 -9.86 18.16
C GLN A 98 5.44 -11.00 19.17
N HIS A 99 6.52 -11.67 19.57
CA HIS A 99 6.44 -12.77 20.54
C HIS A 99 6.43 -12.30 21.99
N SER A 100 6.91 -11.08 22.26
CA SER A 100 7.04 -10.53 23.62
C SER A 100 6.26 -9.23 23.83
N SER A 101 5.73 -8.64 22.76
CA SER A 101 4.95 -7.41 22.75
C SER A 101 3.54 -7.67 22.26
N VAL A 102 2.64 -6.70 22.40
CA VAL A 102 1.25 -6.81 21.94
C VAL A 102 0.85 -5.58 21.13
N VAL A 103 -0.08 -5.76 20.18
CA VAL A 103 -0.70 -4.67 19.40
C VAL A 103 -1.67 -3.89 20.27
N THR A 104 -1.46 -2.60 20.50
CA THR A 104 -2.29 -1.77 21.39
C THR A 104 -3.43 -1.10 20.64
N THR A 105 -3.15 -0.54 19.48
CA THR A 105 -4.15 0.07 18.58
C THR A 105 -3.87 -0.31 17.15
N VAL A 106 -4.92 -0.34 16.33
CA VAL A 106 -4.83 -0.47 14.88
C VAL A 106 -5.71 0.59 14.27
N SER A 107 -5.14 1.47 13.48
CA SER A 107 -5.90 2.46 12.72
C SER A 107 -5.99 2.01 11.27
N VAL A 108 -7.18 2.18 10.68
CA VAL A 108 -7.45 1.91 9.27
C VAL A 108 -8.13 3.14 8.67
N HIS A 109 -7.57 3.67 7.59
CA HIS A 109 -8.15 4.73 6.78
C HIS A 109 -8.58 4.18 5.41
N ARG A 110 -9.86 4.38 5.05
CA ARG A 110 -10.46 3.88 3.81
C ARG A 110 -11.66 4.74 3.45
N GLY A 111 -11.79 5.13 2.19
CA GLY A 111 -12.95 5.89 1.71
C GLY A 111 -13.15 7.26 2.39
N GLY A 112 -12.08 7.86 2.92
CA GLY A 112 -12.12 9.14 3.64
C GLY A 112 -12.42 9.03 5.14
N ASP A 113 -12.78 7.85 5.63
CA ASP A 113 -13.03 7.60 7.06
C ASP A 113 -11.82 6.92 7.71
N THR A 114 -11.50 7.29 8.95
CA THR A 114 -10.50 6.62 9.78
C THR A 114 -11.14 5.99 10.99
N THR A 115 -10.93 4.69 11.16
CA THR A 115 -11.35 3.93 12.35
C THR A 115 -10.13 3.45 13.11
N THR A 116 -10.11 3.63 14.43
CA THR A 116 -9.09 3.07 15.31
C THR A 116 -9.70 2.05 16.23
N LEU A 117 -9.16 0.84 16.22
CA LEU A 117 -9.51 -0.24 17.13
C LEU A 117 -8.52 -0.28 18.29
N VAL A 118 -9.01 -0.47 19.52
CA VAL A 118 -8.21 -0.42 20.75
C VAL A 118 -8.23 -1.77 21.48
N ARG A 119 -7.05 -2.26 21.87
CA ARG A 119 -6.90 -3.51 22.65
C ARG A 119 -7.72 -3.43 23.94
N GLY A 120 -8.49 -4.49 24.22
CA GLY A 120 -9.33 -4.60 25.42
C GLY A 120 -10.64 -3.81 25.33
N SER A 121 -10.88 -3.11 24.23
CA SER A 121 -12.16 -2.46 23.93
C SER A 121 -12.82 -3.14 22.73
N ASP A 122 -12.31 -2.91 21.53
CA ASP A 122 -12.96 -3.31 20.28
C ASP A 122 -12.02 -3.85 19.19
N LEU A 123 -10.73 -3.96 19.50
CA LEU A 123 -9.75 -4.64 18.66
C LEU A 123 -9.95 -6.16 18.68
N THR A 124 -10.76 -6.65 17.74
CA THR A 124 -11.01 -8.07 17.49
C THR A 124 -10.59 -8.49 16.09
N ALA A 125 -10.33 -9.78 15.89
CA ALA A 125 -9.97 -10.34 14.59
C ALA A 125 -11.07 -10.07 13.54
N GLU A 126 -12.35 -10.21 13.91
CA GLU A 126 -13.46 -9.98 12.97
C GLU A 126 -13.55 -8.53 12.51
N ARG A 127 -13.33 -7.57 13.43
CA ARG A 127 -13.36 -6.14 13.08
C ARG A 127 -12.15 -5.74 12.24
N LEU A 128 -10.98 -6.28 12.55
CA LEU A 128 -9.78 -6.09 11.71
C LEU A 128 -10.01 -6.63 10.30
N GLN A 129 -10.49 -7.86 10.17
CA GLN A 129 -10.75 -8.48 8.88
C GLN A 129 -11.76 -7.66 8.06
N ALA A 130 -12.83 -7.18 8.69
CA ALA A 130 -13.82 -6.35 8.01
C ALA A 130 -13.26 -5.00 7.52
N LEU A 131 -12.37 -4.36 8.30
CA LEU A 131 -11.76 -3.09 7.90
C LEU A 131 -10.71 -3.26 6.79
N LEU A 132 -9.99 -4.39 6.80
CA LEU A 132 -8.91 -4.68 5.86
C LEU A 132 -9.38 -5.45 4.61
N ASP A 133 -10.65 -5.84 4.52
CA ASP A 133 -11.28 -6.48 3.35
C ASP A 133 -11.45 -5.46 2.21
N ALA A 134 -10.33 -5.15 1.56
CA ALA A 134 -10.22 -4.14 0.52
C ALA A 134 -9.52 -4.71 -0.73
N PRO A 135 -9.76 -4.13 -1.92
CA PRO A 135 -9.03 -4.50 -3.14
C PRO A 135 -7.51 -4.37 -3.00
N MET A 136 -7.03 -3.50 -2.11
CA MET A 136 -5.62 -3.35 -1.76
C MET A 136 -5.51 -2.85 -0.32
N VAL A 137 -4.52 -3.35 0.41
CA VAL A 137 -4.11 -2.81 1.70
C VAL A 137 -2.75 -2.12 1.55
N ALA A 138 -2.54 -1.01 2.27
CA ALA A 138 -1.30 -0.26 2.22
C ALA A 138 -0.81 0.11 3.62
N SER A 139 0.50 0.02 3.84
CA SER A 139 1.14 0.45 5.10
C SER A 139 2.59 0.88 4.87
N PHE A 140 3.26 1.40 5.89
CA PHE A 140 4.67 1.82 5.81
C PHE A 140 5.56 0.85 6.58
N ASN A 141 6.41 0.09 5.89
CA ASN A 141 7.23 -1.00 6.45
C ASN A 141 6.41 -2.14 7.10
N GLY A 142 5.10 -2.21 6.82
CA GLY A 142 4.23 -3.17 7.48
C GLY A 142 4.36 -4.61 7.00
N LYS A 143 4.96 -4.89 5.83
CA LYS A 143 5.27 -6.30 5.47
C LYS A 143 6.28 -6.92 6.43
N ARG A 144 7.09 -6.09 7.09
CA ARG A 144 8.16 -6.54 7.99
C ARG A 144 7.80 -6.39 9.46
N PHE A 145 6.76 -5.63 9.76
CA PHE A 145 6.40 -5.27 11.14
C PHE A 145 4.91 -5.50 11.38
N ASP A 146 4.05 -4.66 10.83
CA ASP A 146 2.62 -4.63 11.13
C ASP A 146 1.92 -5.95 10.81
N ALA A 147 2.06 -6.45 9.58
CA ALA A 147 1.43 -7.69 9.15
C ALA A 147 1.85 -8.89 10.02
N PRO A 148 3.15 -9.16 10.27
CA PRO A 148 3.56 -10.19 11.22
C PRO A 148 2.95 -10.06 12.63
N PHE A 149 2.78 -8.83 13.14
CA PHE A 149 2.11 -8.62 14.43
C PHE A 149 0.62 -8.96 14.36
N LEU A 150 -0.08 -8.52 13.31
CA LEU A 150 -1.50 -8.79 13.14
C LEU A 150 -1.78 -10.30 12.96
N GLU A 151 -1.03 -10.96 12.07
CA GLU A 151 -1.13 -12.40 11.84
C GLU A 151 -0.85 -13.19 13.13
N HIS A 152 0.18 -12.80 13.89
CA HIS A 152 0.54 -13.48 15.14
C HIS A 152 -0.53 -13.35 16.23
N HIS A 153 -1.10 -12.16 16.41
CA HIS A 153 -2.00 -11.88 17.54
C HIS A 153 -3.47 -12.16 17.26
N PHE A 154 -3.89 -12.20 15.98
CA PHE A 154 -5.29 -12.31 15.60
C PHE A 154 -5.61 -13.50 14.70
N ASP A 155 -4.62 -14.37 14.42
CA ASP A 155 -4.79 -15.57 13.55
C ASP A 155 -5.50 -15.23 12.23
N LEU A 156 -5.15 -14.06 11.67
CA LEU A 156 -5.69 -13.54 10.42
C LEU A 156 -4.64 -13.65 9.31
N SER A 157 -5.10 -13.65 8.06
CA SER A 157 -4.27 -13.53 6.85
C SER A 157 -4.63 -12.24 6.13
N LEU A 158 -3.63 -11.51 5.66
CA LEU A 158 -3.85 -10.39 4.73
C LEU A 158 -3.94 -10.93 3.30
N ASP A 159 -5.13 -11.34 2.89
CA ASP A 159 -5.36 -11.95 1.58
C ASP A 159 -5.32 -10.92 0.44
N SER A 160 -5.60 -9.66 0.76
CA SER A 160 -5.54 -8.54 -0.18
C SER A 160 -4.10 -8.23 -0.60
N PRO A 161 -3.87 -7.79 -1.85
CA PRO A 161 -2.59 -7.24 -2.27
C PRO A 161 -2.08 -6.17 -1.30
N HIS A 162 -0.92 -6.43 -0.70
CA HIS A 162 -0.31 -5.53 0.26
C HIS A 162 0.76 -4.65 -0.39
N LEU A 163 0.50 -3.36 -0.51
CA LEU A 163 1.46 -2.35 -0.95
C LEU A 163 2.18 -1.72 0.24
N ASP A 164 3.43 -2.12 0.45
CA ASP A 164 4.29 -1.52 1.49
C ASP A 164 5.02 -0.30 0.92
N LEU A 165 4.64 0.89 1.37
CA LEU A 165 5.09 2.19 0.87
C LEU A 165 6.59 2.43 1.07
N MET A 166 7.24 1.71 1.99
CA MET A 166 8.67 1.85 2.21
C MET A 166 9.48 1.56 0.93
N TYR A 167 9.06 0.59 0.11
CA TYR A 167 9.78 0.21 -1.10
C TYR A 167 9.65 1.22 -2.26
N PRO A 168 8.45 1.66 -2.66
CA PRO A 168 8.32 2.69 -3.69
C PRO A 168 8.89 4.04 -3.22
N CYS A 169 8.80 4.39 -1.93
CA CYS A 169 9.49 5.56 -1.38
C CYS A 169 11.01 5.49 -1.61
N ARG A 170 11.64 4.36 -1.23
CA ARG A 170 13.08 4.14 -1.41
C ARG A 170 13.53 4.23 -2.88
N ARG A 171 12.67 3.80 -3.82
CA ARG A 171 12.94 3.92 -5.26
C ARG A 171 13.04 5.38 -5.73
N LEU A 172 12.37 6.29 -5.03
CA LEU A 172 12.38 7.73 -5.28
C LEU A 172 13.34 8.49 -4.34
N ASP A 173 14.30 7.79 -3.75
CA ASP A 173 15.25 8.34 -2.75
C ASP A 173 14.59 8.95 -1.49
N LEU A 174 13.30 8.64 -1.24
CA LEU A 174 12.61 8.97 0.00
C LEU A 174 12.95 7.91 1.05
N THR A 175 13.88 8.25 1.95
CA THR A 175 14.47 7.30 2.90
C THR A 175 14.26 7.74 4.35
N GLY A 176 14.33 6.78 5.28
CA GLY A 176 14.04 7.01 6.70
C GLY A 176 12.73 6.37 7.15
N GLY A 177 12.22 6.82 8.30
CA GLY A 177 10.90 6.44 8.80
C GLY A 177 9.79 7.32 8.21
N LEU A 178 8.53 6.98 8.52
CA LEU A 178 7.33 7.67 8.04
C LEU A 178 7.42 9.20 8.19
N LYS A 179 7.74 9.67 9.41
CA LYS A 179 7.99 11.09 9.74
C LYS A 179 8.97 11.81 8.82
N GLN A 180 10.01 11.12 8.37
CA GLN A 180 10.98 11.72 7.46
C GLN A 180 10.39 11.87 6.07
N VAL A 181 9.74 10.81 5.58
CA VAL A 181 9.09 10.79 4.26
C VAL A 181 8.00 11.84 4.14
N GLU A 182 7.15 12.01 5.15
CA GLU A 182 6.11 13.06 5.13
C GLU A 182 6.71 14.46 5.05
N ARG A 183 7.76 14.73 5.82
CA ARG A 183 8.46 16.03 5.76
C ARG A 183 9.09 16.28 4.39
N ASP A 184 9.71 15.26 3.79
CA ASP A 184 10.31 15.35 2.45
C ASP A 184 9.25 15.54 1.35
N LEU A 185 8.01 15.11 1.60
CA LEU A 185 6.85 15.30 0.72
C LEU A 185 6.02 16.56 1.05
N GLY A 186 6.26 17.21 2.18
CA GLY A 186 5.46 18.35 2.65
C GLY A 186 4.06 17.97 3.14
N VAL A 187 3.86 16.74 3.61
CA VAL A 187 2.62 16.27 4.24
C VAL A 187 2.58 16.79 5.68
N ASP A 188 1.54 17.54 6.03
CA ASP A 188 1.42 18.22 7.33
C ASP A 188 1.07 17.24 8.47
N ARG A 189 1.55 17.54 9.67
CA ARG A 189 1.29 16.82 10.93
C ARG A 189 0.89 17.84 11.99
N ALA A 190 -0.25 18.50 11.82
CA ALA A 190 -0.59 19.69 12.59
C ALA A 190 -0.79 19.47 14.11
N GLU A 191 -1.00 18.23 14.59
CA GLU A 191 -1.51 18.00 15.97
C GLU A 191 -0.72 17.00 16.85
N VAL A 192 0.23 16.22 16.33
CA VAL A 192 0.89 15.12 17.08
C VAL A 192 2.41 14.97 16.84
N ASP A 193 3.08 16.03 16.38
CA ASP A 193 4.47 15.94 15.94
C ASP A 193 5.47 15.52 17.05
N ASP A 194 5.08 15.72 18.31
CA ASP A 194 5.88 15.40 19.51
C ASP A 194 5.73 13.96 20.04
N VAL A 195 4.83 13.15 19.46
CA VAL A 195 4.66 11.74 19.82
C VAL A 195 5.51 10.87 18.90
N ASP A 196 6.44 10.08 19.46
CA ASP A 196 7.17 9.03 18.73
C ASP A 196 6.77 7.63 19.24
N GLY A 197 7.29 6.56 18.62
CA GLY A 197 6.95 5.19 19.04
C GLY A 197 7.32 4.87 20.50
N ARG A 198 8.27 5.58 21.12
CA ARG A 198 8.56 5.40 22.56
C ARG A 198 7.52 6.10 23.41
N GLU A 199 7.08 7.28 22.99
CA GLU A 199 6.00 8.01 23.65
C GLU A 199 4.66 7.28 23.50
N ALA A 200 4.37 6.68 22.35
CA ALA A 200 3.19 5.84 22.13
C ALA A 200 3.10 4.70 23.18
N VAL A 201 4.21 4.01 23.45
CA VAL A 201 4.29 2.99 24.51
C VAL A 201 4.01 3.57 25.90
N ARG A 202 4.47 4.80 26.19
CA ARG A 202 4.21 5.46 27.49
C ARG A 202 2.76 5.89 27.63
N LEU A 203 2.16 6.41 26.57
CA LEU A 203 0.73 6.76 26.53
C LEU A 203 -0.13 5.52 26.79
N TRP A 204 0.19 4.41 26.13
CA TRP A 204 -0.49 3.13 26.39
C TRP A 204 -0.36 2.68 27.85
N ARG A 205 0.83 2.76 28.45
CA ARG A 205 1.03 2.38 29.86
C ARG A 205 0.20 3.22 30.82
N ARG A 206 0.16 4.54 30.63
CA ARG A 206 -0.67 5.43 31.44
C ARG A 206 -2.15 5.05 31.35
N TYR A 207 -2.64 4.78 30.14
CA TYR A 207 -4.01 4.29 29.96
C TYR A 207 -4.23 2.95 30.67
N ALA A 208 -3.36 1.96 30.44
CA ALA A 208 -3.53 0.61 30.96
C ALA A 208 -3.37 0.50 32.49
N GLU A 209 -2.52 1.34 33.11
CA GLU A 209 -2.22 1.30 34.54
C GLU A 209 -3.11 2.26 35.35
N ASP A 210 -3.36 3.47 34.83
CA ASP A 210 -4.01 4.57 35.55
C ASP A 210 -5.43 4.90 35.03
N ASN A 211 -5.92 4.19 34.01
CA ASN A 211 -7.16 4.50 33.29
C ASN A 211 -7.17 5.96 32.75
N ASP A 212 -6.01 6.40 32.26
CA ASP A 212 -5.79 7.74 31.73
C ASP A 212 -6.36 7.87 30.31
N GLU A 213 -7.64 8.21 30.20
CA GLU A 213 -8.35 8.38 28.93
C GLU A 213 -7.70 9.44 28.03
N ALA A 214 -7.12 10.50 28.61
CA ALA A 214 -6.45 11.53 27.82
C ALA A 214 -5.16 11.02 27.17
N ALA A 215 -4.48 10.06 27.81
CA ALA A 215 -3.34 9.38 27.19
C ALA A 215 -3.79 8.48 26.03
N LEU A 216 -4.91 7.78 26.17
CA LEU A 216 -5.49 6.96 25.09
C LEU A 216 -5.92 7.82 23.91
N ASP A 217 -6.69 8.89 24.14
CA ASP A 217 -7.13 9.81 23.08
C ASP A 217 -5.95 10.33 22.25
N ARG A 218 -4.85 10.66 22.93
CA ARG A 218 -3.63 11.13 22.28
C ARG A 218 -2.92 10.04 21.47
N LEU A 219 -2.87 8.81 21.99
CA LEU A 219 -2.31 7.65 21.26
C LEU A 219 -3.14 7.34 20.00
N VAL A 220 -4.47 7.34 20.14
CA VAL A 220 -5.40 7.13 19.03
C VAL A 220 -5.22 8.22 17.99
N THR A 221 -5.20 9.49 18.39
CA THR A 221 -4.97 10.62 17.47
C THR A 221 -3.65 10.47 16.72
N TYR A 222 -2.57 10.08 17.40
CA TYR A 222 -1.27 9.84 16.77
C TYR A 222 -1.33 8.77 15.68
N ASN A 223 -1.88 7.59 16.00
CA ASN A 223 -1.98 6.46 15.08
C ASN A 223 -2.95 6.76 13.91
N GLN A 224 -4.00 7.56 14.13
CA GLN A 224 -4.88 8.05 13.06
C GLN A 224 -4.14 8.95 12.07
N TYR A 225 -3.33 9.90 12.54
CA TYR A 225 -2.54 10.76 11.67
C TYR A 225 -1.51 9.97 10.85
N ASP A 226 -0.78 9.06 11.50
CA ASP A 226 0.18 8.19 10.80
C ASP A 226 -0.50 7.38 9.70
N THR A 227 -1.73 6.89 9.95
CA THR A 227 -2.51 6.11 8.96
C THR A 227 -3.08 6.97 7.83
N GLN A 228 -3.71 8.11 8.14
CA GLN A 228 -4.31 9.01 7.14
C GLN A 228 -3.25 9.51 6.15
N ASN A 229 -2.07 9.86 6.66
CA ASN A 229 -0.99 10.39 5.85
C ASN A 229 -0.44 9.37 4.83
N LEU A 230 -0.64 8.07 5.04
CA LEU A 230 -0.25 7.04 4.07
C LEU A 230 -0.91 7.24 2.70
N GLN A 231 -2.16 7.73 2.68
CA GLN A 231 -2.84 8.05 1.42
C GLN A 231 -2.13 9.17 0.68
N ALA A 232 -1.88 10.31 1.36
CA ALA A 232 -1.19 11.45 0.77
C ALA A 232 0.23 11.09 0.28
N ILE A 233 0.92 10.20 1.00
CA ILE A 233 2.23 9.68 0.59
C ILE A 233 2.09 8.84 -0.68
N LEU A 234 1.14 7.89 -0.70
CA LEU A 234 0.96 7.01 -1.86
C LEU A 234 0.54 7.81 -3.11
N ASP A 235 -0.35 8.79 -2.97
CA ASP A 235 -0.71 9.72 -4.06
C ASP A 235 0.55 10.38 -4.66
N ALA A 236 1.35 11.02 -3.80
CA ALA A 236 2.57 11.72 -4.24
C ALA A 236 3.63 10.77 -4.83
N VAL A 237 3.76 9.57 -4.28
CA VAL A 237 4.70 8.54 -4.75
C VAL A 237 4.26 7.96 -6.07
N ALA A 238 2.98 7.65 -6.24
CA ALA A 238 2.42 7.14 -7.50
C ALA A 238 2.54 8.17 -8.62
N GLU A 239 2.29 9.46 -8.35
CA GLU A 239 2.51 10.54 -9.30
C GLU A 239 3.98 10.66 -9.72
N ARG A 240 4.92 10.64 -8.76
CA ARG A 240 6.35 10.69 -9.06
C ARG A 240 6.81 9.47 -9.88
N LEU A 241 6.39 8.26 -9.50
CA LEU A 241 6.71 7.06 -10.24
C LEU A 241 6.10 7.08 -11.66
N HIS A 242 4.90 7.63 -11.83
CA HIS A 242 4.33 7.84 -13.16
C HIS A 242 5.22 8.73 -14.03
N ARG A 243 5.68 9.87 -13.49
CA ARG A 243 6.61 10.78 -14.20
C ARG A 243 7.98 10.16 -14.49
N ASP A 244 8.46 9.29 -13.62
CA ASP A 244 9.79 8.68 -13.79
C ASP A 244 9.77 7.45 -14.70
N VAL A 245 8.69 6.67 -14.66
CA VAL A 245 8.62 5.35 -15.30
C VAL A 245 7.90 5.42 -16.64
N PHE A 246 6.85 6.22 -16.76
CA PHE A 246 5.97 6.23 -17.91
C PHE A 246 6.21 7.44 -18.81
N GLU A 247 6.05 8.67 -18.30
CA GLU A 247 6.13 9.91 -19.08
C GLU A 247 7.38 10.06 -19.99
N PRO A 248 8.60 9.59 -19.63
CA PRO A 248 9.78 9.73 -20.49
C PRO A 248 9.72 8.89 -21.78
N HIS A 249 8.72 8.01 -21.89
CA HIS A 249 8.56 7.06 -22.97
C HIS A 249 7.29 7.28 -23.80
N VAL A 250 6.54 8.36 -23.56
CA VAL A 250 5.28 8.69 -24.24
C VAL A 250 5.37 9.98 -25.03
#